data_AF-Q10037-F1
#
_entry.id   AF-Q10037-F1
#
_cell.length_a   1.000
_cell.length_b   1.000
_cell.length_c   1.000
_cell.angle_alpha   90.00
_cell.angle_beta   90.00
_cell.angle_gamma   90.00
#
_symmetry.space_group_name_H-M   'P 1'
#
loop_
_entity.id
_entity.type
_entity.pdbx_description
1 polymer ?
#
loop_
_entity_poly.entity_id
_entity_poly.type
_entity_poly.pdbx_seq_one_letter_code
_entity_poly.pdbx_strand_id
1 'polypeptide(L)'
;MMIRWKHRGGDIIFLMFTTLAAVSTASEHEHRTHMCSAEGNICSENAATVCRNNTCVSACSLRGMQECECDAEEDNYCYLCCGNSEHQCMAAHHHNILRPNGERWEREACSRCRMHGAELEGLPCDDTDSARLCIGGRCSNSVCHTKSPGSVCDRKMEKLCVDNTCENPCARYAPHLMVCDCPSIDQDTGFASEDRCQLCCYDFNLKPTNRRCQNAYRKYKIMDMFQKPIWRVGLECAGGKVCNKYGVCSSSHISFLVPFFSVILVSLISFI
;
A
#
# COMPACT_ATOMS: atom_id res chain seq x y z
N MET A 1 -20.31 -19.05 12.57
CA MET A 1 -19.77 -19.63 11.33
C MET A 1 -18.31 -20.00 11.60
N MET A 2 -17.90 -21.20 11.17
CA MET A 2 -16.84 -22.02 11.75
C MET A 2 -15.41 -21.45 11.69
N ILE A 3 -14.69 -21.52 12.82
CA ILE A 3 -13.23 -21.66 12.83
C ILE A 3 -12.93 -23.01 13.50
N ARG A 4 -12.41 -23.96 12.71
CA ARG A 4 -12.06 -25.33 13.13
C ARG A 4 -10.54 -25.45 13.05
N TRP A 5 -9.85 -25.32 14.19
CA TRP A 5 -8.45 -25.71 14.31
C TRP A 5 -8.37 -27.12 14.91
N LYS A 6 -7.70 -28.00 14.16
CA LYS A 6 -7.51 -29.41 14.42
C LYS A 6 -6.09 -29.57 14.95
N HIS A 7 -5.93 -29.80 16.25
CA HIS A 7 -4.69 -30.36 16.79
C HIS A 7 -4.99 -31.67 17.50
N ARG A 8 -4.33 -32.72 17.01
CA ARG A 8 -4.36 -34.08 17.53
C ARG A 8 -3.45 -34.17 18.75
N GLY A 9 -3.94 -34.90 19.75
CA GLY A 9 -3.17 -35.94 20.42
C GLY A 9 -2.66 -35.59 21.82
N GLY A 10 -3.12 -36.38 22.79
CA GLY A 10 -2.36 -36.68 24.00
C GLY A 10 -3.10 -36.38 25.30
N ASP A 11 -3.98 -37.30 25.70
CA ASP A 11 -4.46 -37.43 27.08
C ASP A 11 -3.26 -37.56 28.04
N ILE A 12 -3.35 -36.89 29.20
CA ILE A 12 -3.16 -37.49 30.53
C ILE A 12 -3.55 -36.42 31.57
N ILE A 13 -4.64 -36.72 32.25
CA ILE A 13 -5.13 -36.06 33.45
C ILE A 13 -4.14 -36.37 34.59
N PHE A 14 -3.56 -35.34 35.20
CA PHE A 14 -2.93 -35.46 36.52
C PHE A 14 -3.44 -34.33 37.43
N LEU A 15 -4.39 -34.71 38.29
CA LEU A 15 -4.88 -33.96 39.44
C LEU A 15 -3.86 -34.10 40.59
N MET A 16 -3.25 -32.98 41.01
CA MET A 16 -2.65 -32.76 42.34
C MET A 16 -2.62 -31.24 42.54
N PHE A 17 -3.59 -30.64 43.25
CA PHE A 17 -3.53 -30.30 44.68
C PHE A 17 -2.26 -29.55 45.13
N THR A 18 -2.48 -28.44 45.84
CA THR A 18 -1.54 -27.66 46.69
C THR A 18 -0.50 -26.83 45.91
N THR A 19 -0.19 -25.57 46.18
CA THR A 19 -0.36 -24.67 47.33
C THR A 19 0.11 -23.28 46.89
N LEU A 20 -0.54 -22.24 47.44
CA LEU A 20 -0.07 -20.87 47.63
C LEU A 20 1.40 -20.57 47.27
N ALA A 21 1.59 -19.73 46.26
CA ALA A 21 2.68 -18.74 46.24
C ALA A 21 2.17 -17.54 45.43
N ALA A 22 1.68 -16.53 46.16
CA ALA A 22 1.46 -15.20 45.65
C ALA A 22 2.83 -14.63 45.24
N VAL A 23 3.19 -14.80 43.97
CA VAL A 23 4.30 -14.06 43.37
C VAL A 23 3.69 -12.79 42.80
N SER A 24 3.70 -11.76 43.65
CA SER A 24 3.57 -10.37 43.25
C SER A 24 4.77 -10.00 42.37
N THR A 25 4.73 -10.37 41.08
CA THR A 25 5.50 -9.62 40.08
C THR A 25 4.72 -8.34 39.84
N ALA A 26 5.01 -7.35 40.68
CA ALA A 26 4.89 -5.96 40.31
C ALA A 26 5.62 -5.81 38.98
N SER A 27 4.87 -5.80 37.90
CA SER A 27 5.28 -5.08 36.72
C SER A 27 5.34 -3.63 37.19
N GLU A 28 6.56 -3.19 37.53
CA GLU A 28 6.92 -1.79 37.43
C GLU A 28 6.67 -1.41 35.97
N HIS A 29 5.42 -1.06 35.67
CA HIS A 29 5.11 -0.20 34.56
C HIS A 29 6.05 0.99 34.73
N GLU A 30 6.94 1.16 33.76
CA GLU A 30 7.81 2.30 33.59
C GLU A 30 6.94 3.55 33.34
N HIS A 31 6.17 3.98 34.35
CA HIS A 31 5.66 5.32 34.49
C HIS A 31 6.82 6.17 35.00
N ARG A 32 7.83 6.35 34.14
CA ARG A 32 8.60 7.58 34.16
C ARG A 32 7.62 8.66 33.73
N THR A 33 6.85 9.15 34.70
CA THR A 33 6.06 10.37 34.57
C THR A 33 7.06 11.46 34.22
N HIS A 34 7.26 11.65 32.91
CA HIS A 34 8.06 12.74 32.39
C HIS A 34 7.36 14.01 32.87
N MET A 35 7.88 14.56 33.95
CA MET A 35 7.42 15.84 34.46
C MET A 35 7.68 16.86 33.37
N CYS A 36 6.63 17.56 32.97
CA CYS A 36 6.70 18.62 31.98
C CYS A 36 6.46 19.95 32.68
N SER A 37 7.15 21.00 32.23
CA SER A 37 7.22 22.26 32.98
C SER A 37 6.16 23.29 32.61
N ALA A 38 5.51 23.14 31.45
CA ALA A 38 4.57 24.12 30.93
C ALA A 38 3.35 23.44 30.31
N GLU A 39 2.18 23.79 30.83
CA GLU A 39 0.88 23.34 30.33
C GLU A 39 0.76 23.53 28.81
N GLY A 40 0.27 22.50 28.13
CA GLY A 40 0.06 22.50 26.68
C GLY A 40 1.31 22.23 25.84
N ASN A 41 2.53 22.26 26.39
CA ASN A 41 3.72 21.96 25.60
C ASN A 41 3.74 20.50 25.12
N ILE A 42 4.24 20.26 23.91
CA ILE A 42 4.41 18.91 23.37
C ILE A 42 5.52 18.20 24.15
N CYS A 43 5.19 17.05 24.74
CA CYS A 43 6.15 16.19 25.42
C CYS A 43 6.88 15.26 24.44
N SER A 44 6.17 14.73 23.45
CA SER A 44 6.71 13.87 22.41
C SER A 44 5.86 14.01 21.15
N GLU A 45 6.51 14.34 20.03
CA GLU A 45 5.85 14.43 18.73
C GLU A 45 5.40 13.05 18.24
N ASN A 46 6.26 12.04 18.38
CA ASN A 46 6.00 10.69 17.87
C ASN A 46 4.91 9.96 18.67
N ALA A 47 4.83 10.21 19.98
CA ALA A 47 3.82 9.61 20.85
C ALA A 47 2.58 10.51 20.99
N ALA A 48 2.51 11.62 20.26
CA ALA A 48 1.44 12.61 20.33
C ALA A 48 1.02 12.98 21.77
N THR A 49 2.00 13.26 22.64
CA THR A 49 1.75 13.61 24.05
C THR A 49 1.96 15.08 24.33
N VAL A 50 1.14 15.64 25.21
CA VAL A 50 1.14 17.04 25.64
C VAL A 50 1.18 17.14 27.15
N CYS A 51 1.73 18.23 27.65
CA CYS A 51 1.82 18.49 29.07
C CYS A 51 0.47 18.90 29.65
N ARG A 52 0.01 18.18 30.66
CA ARG A 52 -1.16 18.51 31.46
C ARG A 52 -0.96 18.12 32.92
N ASN A 53 -1.22 19.03 33.84
CA ASN A 53 -0.96 18.88 35.28
C ASN A 53 0.48 18.42 35.58
N ASN A 54 1.46 19.02 34.90
CA ASN A 54 2.88 18.64 34.96
C ASN A 54 3.19 17.18 34.56
N THR A 55 2.25 16.49 33.88
CA THR A 55 2.45 15.13 33.38
C THR A 55 2.18 15.08 31.89
N CYS A 56 2.95 14.27 31.16
CA CYS A 56 2.71 14.06 29.74
C CYS A 56 1.54 13.10 29.54
N VAL A 57 0.48 13.58 28.89
CA VAL A 57 -0.73 12.82 28.57
C VAL A 57 -0.94 12.76 27.06
N SER A 58 -1.66 11.75 26.56
CA SER A 58 -2.03 11.68 25.14
C SER A 58 -2.84 12.91 24.72
N ALA A 59 -2.60 13.45 23.52
CA ALA A 59 -3.39 14.55 22.97
C ALA A 59 -4.89 14.22 22.87
N CYS A 60 -5.25 12.94 22.66
CA CYS A 60 -6.66 12.52 22.65
C CYS A 60 -7.37 12.76 24.00
N SER A 61 -6.62 12.64 25.11
CA SER A 61 -7.17 12.79 26.46
C SER A 61 -7.63 14.22 26.78
N LEU A 62 -7.19 15.23 26.01
CA LEU A 62 -7.65 16.62 26.14
C LEU A 62 -9.17 16.75 25.94
N ARG A 63 -9.77 15.85 25.15
CA ARG A 63 -11.22 15.79 24.88
C ARG A 63 -11.89 14.58 25.52
N GLY A 64 -11.24 13.90 26.48
CA GLY A 64 -11.78 12.67 27.06
C GLY A 64 -11.89 11.51 26.06
N MET A 65 -11.03 11.52 25.04
CA MET A 65 -10.93 10.45 24.04
C MET A 65 -9.65 9.64 24.27
N GLN A 66 -9.56 8.49 23.61
CA GLN A 66 -8.38 7.64 23.60
C GLN A 66 -7.88 7.48 22.17
N GLU A 67 -6.61 7.12 22.04
CA GLU A 67 -6.02 6.74 20.77
C GLU A 67 -6.68 5.46 20.26
N CYS A 68 -6.95 5.41 18.96
CA CYS A 68 -7.65 4.31 18.31
C CYS A 68 -7.15 4.15 16.86
N GLU A 69 -7.64 3.13 16.17
CA GLU A 69 -7.32 2.88 14.75
C GLU A 69 -8.48 3.40 13.88
N CYS A 70 -8.21 4.38 13.02
CA CYS A 70 -9.12 4.88 12.00
C CYS A 70 -9.45 3.78 10.97
N ASP A 71 -10.59 3.94 10.29
CA ASP A 71 -11.03 3.00 9.26
C ASP A 71 -10.14 3.01 8.00
N ALA A 72 -9.58 4.18 7.67
CA ALA A 72 -8.69 4.36 6.53
C ALA A 72 -7.24 4.12 6.93
N GLU A 73 -6.56 3.24 6.19
CA GLU A 73 -5.13 2.95 6.34
C GLU A 73 -4.29 4.23 6.25
N GLU A 74 -4.60 5.11 5.30
CA GLU A 74 -3.90 6.39 5.15
C GLU A 74 -4.04 7.28 6.37
N ASP A 75 -5.19 7.26 7.04
CA ASP A 75 -5.42 8.09 8.22
C ASP A 75 -4.64 7.56 9.42
N ASN A 76 -4.60 6.23 9.61
CA ASN A 76 -3.76 5.60 10.63
C ASN A 76 -2.27 5.91 10.44
N TYR A 77 -1.84 5.91 9.18
CA TYR A 77 -0.47 6.23 8.86
C TYR A 77 -0.18 7.72 9.08
N CYS A 78 -1.03 8.61 8.57
CA CYS A 78 -0.73 10.04 8.54
C CYS A 78 -1.06 10.79 9.83
N TYR A 79 -2.10 10.40 10.55
CA TYR A 79 -2.67 11.20 11.63
C TYR A 79 -2.75 10.42 12.94
N LEU A 80 -2.73 11.17 14.04
CA LEU A 80 -3.28 10.67 15.31
C LEU A 80 -4.78 10.41 15.14
N CYS A 81 -5.26 9.24 15.51
CA CYS A 81 -6.67 8.88 15.50
C CYS A 81 -7.21 8.86 16.93
N CYS A 82 -8.32 9.55 17.17
CA CYS A 82 -8.96 9.63 18.49
C CYS A 82 -10.43 9.24 18.42
N GLY A 83 -10.92 8.59 19.46
CA GLY A 83 -12.33 8.19 19.60
C GLY A 83 -12.67 7.76 21.02
N ASN A 84 -13.96 7.52 21.26
CA ASN A 84 -14.49 6.94 22.49
C ASN A 84 -15.86 6.30 22.23
N SER A 85 -16.61 5.97 23.29
CA SER A 85 -17.96 5.39 23.17
C SER A 85 -18.99 6.34 22.55
N GLU A 86 -18.75 7.65 22.55
CA GLU A 86 -19.67 8.67 22.03
C GLU A 86 -19.26 9.18 20.64
N HIS A 87 -17.96 9.13 20.32
CA HIS A 87 -17.39 9.67 19.09
C HIS A 87 -16.63 8.58 18.34
N GLN A 88 -16.99 8.38 17.06
CA GLN A 88 -16.30 7.45 16.17
C GLN A 88 -14.79 7.77 16.12
N CYS A 89 -13.99 6.71 16.01
CA CYS A 89 -12.57 6.83 15.79
C CYS A 89 -12.30 7.53 14.44
N MET A 90 -11.72 8.72 14.49
CA MET A 90 -11.36 9.53 13.32
C MET A 90 -10.06 10.28 13.59
N ALA A 91 -9.45 10.80 12.53
CA ALA A 91 -8.25 11.63 12.69
C ALA A 91 -8.54 12.81 13.62
N ALA A 92 -7.64 13.05 14.57
CA ALA A 92 -7.80 13.93 15.73
C ALA A 92 -8.27 15.35 15.37
N HIS A 93 -7.88 15.86 14.20
CA HIS A 93 -8.28 17.17 13.72
C HIS A 93 -9.78 17.29 13.40
N HIS A 94 -10.48 16.19 13.10
CA HIS A 94 -11.94 16.18 12.98
C HIS A 94 -12.65 16.41 14.32
N HIS A 95 -11.99 16.07 15.43
CA HIS A 95 -12.46 16.33 16.80
C HIS A 95 -11.92 17.65 17.37
N ASN A 96 -11.30 18.51 16.54
CA ASN A 96 -10.60 19.74 16.94
C ASN A 96 -9.50 19.50 17.99
N ILE A 97 -8.82 18.36 17.90
CA ILE A 97 -7.61 18.05 18.67
C ILE A 97 -6.42 18.39 17.77
N LEU A 98 -5.83 19.55 18.02
CA LEU A 98 -4.72 20.11 17.26
C LEU A 98 -3.48 20.24 18.15
N ARG A 99 -2.32 20.44 17.53
CA ARG A 99 -1.10 20.88 18.21
C ARG A 99 -1.32 22.30 18.79
N PRO A 100 -0.51 22.74 19.77
CA PRO A 100 -0.63 24.08 20.37
C PRO A 100 -0.51 25.24 19.38
N ASN A 101 0.24 25.04 18.29
CA ASN A 101 0.39 26.00 17.19
C ASN A 101 -0.79 26.01 16.19
N GLY A 102 -1.82 25.17 16.40
CA GLY A 102 -2.97 25.03 15.52
C GLY A 102 -2.80 24.01 14.38
N GLU A 103 -1.63 23.36 14.26
CA GLU A 103 -1.40 22.35 13.24
C GLU A 103 -2.03 21.00 13.60
N ARG A 104 -2.16 20.12 12.61
CA ARG A 104 -2.67 18.76 12.82
C ARG A 104 -1.60 17.90 13.51
N TRP A 105 -2.04 16.91 14.28
CA TRP A 105 -1.19 15.78 14.67
C TRP A 105 -0.96 14.89 13.46
N GLU A 106 -0.14 15.37 12.54
CA GLU A 106 0.18 14.78 11.24
C GLU A 106 1.68 14.42 11.20
N ARG A 107 2.03 13.30 10.59
CA ARG A 107 3.43 12.94 10.31
C ARG A 107 4.03 13.90 9.29
N GLU A 108 5.31 14.22 9.45
CA GLU A 108 6.01 15.15 8.54
C GLU A 108 5.90 14.72 7.07
N ALA A 109 6.09 13.42 6.78
CA ALA A 109 5.91 12.80 5.46
C ALA A 109 4.57 13.19 4.79
N CYS A 110 3.46 13.06 5.53
CA CYS A 110 2.13 13.38 5.03
C CYS A 110 1.92 14.88 4.88
N SER A 111 2.42 15.68 5.83
CA SER A 111 2.36 17.15 5.77
C SER A 111 3.10 17.67 4.54
N ARG A 112 4.31 17.15 4.24
CA ARG A 112 5.08 17.47 3.03
C ARG A 112 4.28 17.15 1.78
N CYS A 113 3.73 15.94 1.69
CA CYS A 113 2.90 15.52 0.56
C CYS A 113 1.66 16.42 0.38
N ARG A 114 0.97 16.77 1.47
CA ARG A 114 -0.21 17.65 1.43
C ARG A 114 0.14 19.06 0.97
N MET A 115 1.26 19.62 1.41
CA MET A 115 1.68 20.99 1.05
C MET A 115 2.30 21.08 -0.35
N HIS A 116 3.06 20.07 -0.76
CA HIS A 116 3.83 20.04 -2.01
C HIS A 116 3.30 19.00 -3.00
N GLY A 117 2.01 18.64 -2.93
CA GLY A 117 1.44 17.50 -3.66
C GLY A 117 1.71 17.51 -5.16
N ALA A 118 1.66 18.68 -5.81
CA ALA A 118 1.95 18.80 -7.24
C ALA A 118 3.41 18.46 -7.61
N GLU A 119 4.36 18.76 -6.72
CA GLU A 119 5.79 18.48 -6.91
C GLU A 119 6.12 17.04 -6.55
N LEU A 120 5.46 16.52 -5.50
CA LEU A 120 5.66 15.17 -4.99
C LEU A 120 4.77 14.11 -5.65
N GLU A 121 3.87 14.48 -6.56
CA GLU A 121 2.92 13.57 -7.19
C GLU A 121 3.62 12.34 -7.81
N GLY A 122 3.26 11.16 -7.33
CA GLY A 122 3.82 9.87 -7.72
C GLY A 122 5.23 9.58 -7.20
N LEU A 123 5.77 10.40 -6.29
CA LEU A 123 7.04 10.16 -5.59
C LEU A 123 6.81 9.57 -4.19
N PRO A 124 7.79 8.83 -3.63
CA PRO A 124 7.73 8.35 -2.27
C PRO A 124 7.51 9.51 -1.27
N CYS A 125 6.57 9.33 -0.36
CA CYS A 125 6.30 10.29 0.71
C CYS A 125 6.85 9.85 2.07
N ASP A 126 7.04 8.54 2.26
CA ASP A 126 7.64 7.94 3.46
C ASP A 126 9.08 7.50 3.18
N ASP A 127 10.00 7.91 4.06
CA ASP A 127 11.42 7.57 3.99
C ASP A 127 11.69 6.10 4.41
N THR A 128 10.77 5.50 5.17
CA THR A 128 10.83 4.10 5.65
C THR A 128 10.11 3.12 4.74
N ASP A 129 8.99 3.53 4.14
CA ASP A 129 8.20 2.74 3.21
C ASP A 129 8.10 3.41 1.84
N SER A 130 9.03 3.06 0.96
CA SER A 130 9.04 3.64 -0.38
C SER A 130 7.77 3.29 -1.20
N ALA A 131 6.99 2.27 -0.81
CA ALA A 131 5.76 1.91 -1.53
C ALA A 131 4.66 2.97 -1.39
N ARG A 132 4.69 3.77 -0.32
CA ARG A 132 3.77 4.90 -0.13
C ARG A 132 4.16 6.05 -1.04
N LEU A 133 3.24 6.43 -1.92
CA LEU A 133 3.41 7.54 -2.83
C LEU A 133 2.53 8.73 -2.44
N CYS A 134 3.00 9.93 -2.74
CA CYS A 134 2.16 11.11 -2.68
C CYS A 134 1.25 11.16 -3.89
N ILE A 135 -0.05 11.02 -3.71
CA ILE A 135 -1.05 11.07 -4.78
C ILE A 135 -2.20 11.98 -4.36
N GLY A 136 -2.50 13.01 -5.15
CA GLY A 136 -3.56 13.97 -4.85
C GLY A 136 -3.37 14.67 -3.49
N GLY A 137 -2.12 14.88 -3.07
CA GLY A 137 -1.78 15.46 -1.78
C GLY A 137 -1.98 14.53 -0.58
N ARG A 138 -2.13 13.21 -0.80
CA ARG A 138 -2.22 12.19 0.26
C ARG A 138 -1.07 11.19 0.14
N CYS A 139 -0.47 10.82 1.26
CA CYS A 139 0.57 9.79 1.31
C CYS A 139 -0.11 8.42 1.45
N SER A 140 -0.15 7.65 0.37
CA SER A 140 -0.94 6.40 0.32
C SER A 140 -0.16 5.26 -0.33
N ASN A 141 -0.36 4.05 0.20
CA ASN A 141 0.07 2.81 -0.45
C ASN A 141 -1.02 2.26 -1.41
N SER A 142 -2.24 2.81 -1.35
CA SER A 142 -3.45 2.29 -1.99
C SER A 142 -3.66 2.76 -3.44
N VAL A 143 -2.64 3.38 -4.05
CA VAL A 143 -2.66 3.87 -5.45
C VAL A 143 -3.13 2.79 -6.44
N CYS A 144 -2.95 1.53 -6.07
CA CYS A 144 -3.25 0.37 -6.88
C CYS A 144 -4.70 -0.10 -6.86
N HIS A 145 -5.54 0.36 -5.93
CA HIS A 145 -6.95 -0.08 -5.86
C HIS A 145 -7.76 0.28 -7.11
N THR A 146 -7.43 1.38 -7.78
CA THR A 146 -8.12 1.83 -9.00
C THR A 146 -7.38 1.47 -10.28
N LYS A 147 -6.20 0.84 -10.19
CA LYS A 147 -5.37 0.52 -11.37
C LYS A 147 -5.41 -0.96 -11.71
N SER A 148 -5.08 -1.29 -12.96
CA SER A 148 -4.97 -2.69 -13.39
C SER A 148 -3.72 -3.36 -12.80
N PRO A 149 -3.74 -4.68 -12.57
CA PRO A 149 -2.55 -5.43 -12.17
C PRO A 149 -1.38 -5.21 -13.14
N GLY A 150 -0.20 -4.99 -12.60
CA GLY A 150 1.03 -4.71 -13.34
C GLY A 150 1.04 -3.37 -14.08
N SER A 151 0.11 -2.46 -13.79
CA SER A 151 0.21 -1.07 -14.25
C SER A 151 1.26 -0.30 -13.45
N VAL A 152 1.78 0.77 -14.04
CA VAL A 152 2.71 1.67 -13.34
C VAL A 152 1.96 2.46 -12.27
N CYS A 153 2.53 2.53 -11.07
CA CYS A 153 1.95 3.25 -9.95
C CYS A 153 2.71 4.54 -9.59
N ASP A 154 3.97 4.67 -9.97
CA ASP A 154 4.82 5.83 -9.68
C ASP A 154 5.09 6.70 -10.91
N ARG A 155 5.55 7.93 -10.69
CA ARG A 155 5.85 8.86 -11.79
C ARG A 155 7.14 8.51 -12.54
N LYS A 156 8.08 7.80 -11.90
CA LYS A 156 9.35 7.41 -12.50
C LYS A 156 9.24 6.15 -13.37
N MET A 157 8.08 5.49 -13.36
CA MET A 157 7.83 4.24 -14.08
C MET A 157 8.71 3.08 -13.58
N GLU A 158 9.11 3.11 -12.31
CA GLU A 158 9.98 2.11 -11.68
C GLU A 158 9.19 1.09 -10.84
N LYS A 159 7.93 1.40 -10.50
CA LYS A 159 7.07 0.62 -9.61
C LYS A 159 5.77 0.24 -10.30
N LEU A 160 5.27 -0.93 -9.93
CA LEU A 160 4.05 -1.50 -10.46
C LEU A 160 3.06 -1.80 -9.35
N CYS A 161 1.79 -1.83 -9.72
CA CYS A 161 0.75 -2.40 -8.89
C CYS A 161 0.81 -3.92 -8.89
N VAL A 162 1.30 -4.48 -7.79
CA VAL A 162 1.37 -5.92 -7.54
C VAL A 162 0.63 -6.17 -6.25
N ASP A 163 -0.41 -7.01 -6.30
CA ASP A 163 -1.18 -7.40 -5.11
C ASP A 163 -1.68 -6.20 -4.28
N ASN A 164 -2.21 -5.17 -4.97
CA ASN A 164 -2.67 -3.88 -4.42
C ASN A 164 -1.60 -3.00 -3.75
N THR A 165 -0.33 -3.36 -3.87
CA THR A 165 0.81 -2.59 -3.34
C THR A 165 1.57 -1.94 -4.49
N CYS A 166 1.99 -0.68 -4.31
CA CYS A 166 2.83 0.01 -5.28
C CYS A 166 4.31 -0.25 -5.01
N GLU A 167 4.91 -1.23 -5.69
CA GLU A 167 6.26 -1.68 -5.39
C GLU A 167 7.11 -1.92 -6.63
N ASN A 168 8.43 -2.04 -6.45
CA ASN A 168 9.33 -2.55 -7.50
C ASN A 168 9.53 -4.07 -7.26
N PRO A 169 8.78 -4.94 -7.97
CA PRO A 169 8.90 -6.39 -7.78
C PRO A 169 10.27 -6.95 -8.16
N CYS A 170 11.02 -6.28 -9.04
CA CYS A 170 12.39 -6.63 -9.42
C CYS A 170 13.38 -6.39 -8.27
N ALA A 171 13.24 -5.25 -7.58
CA ALA A 171 14.09 -4.88 -6.44
C ALA A 171 13.96 -5.85 -5.25
N ARG A 172 12.81 -6.54 -5.12
CA ARG A 172 12.63 -7.62 -4.12
C ARG A 172 13.61 -8.77 -4.29
N TYR A 173 13.94 -9.10 -5.54
CA TYR A 173 14.92 -10.14 -5.83
C TYR A 173 16.35 -9.63 -5.61
N ALA A 174 16.66 -8.45 -6.17
CA ALA A 174 17.92 -7.78 -5.92
C ALA A 174 17.79 -6.26 -6.11
N PRO A 175 18.38 -5.42 -5.24
CA PRO A 175 18.20 -3.96 -5.27
C PRO A 175 18.64 -3.28 -6.58
N HIS A 176 19.51 -3.93 -7.36
CA HIS A 176 20.01 -3.40 -8.62
C HIS A 176 19.12 -3.71 -9.84
N LEU A 177 18.01 -4.44 -9.64
CA LEU A 177 17.09 -4.78 -10.71
C LEU A 177 15.96 -3.75 -10.78
N MET A 178 15.67 -3.31 -12.00
CA MET A 178 14.62 -2.35 -12.30
C MET A 178 13.57 -2.98 -13.21
N VAL A 179 12.33 -2.55 -13.03
CA VAL A 179 11.21 -2.91 -13.91
C VAL A 179 11.49 -2.39 -15.31
N CYS A 180 11.19 -3.21 -16.31
CA CYS A 180 11.06 -2.75 -17.68
C CYS A 180 10.02 -3.58 -18.43
N ASP A 181 9.73 -3.14 -19.65
CA ASP A 181 8.83 -3.88 -20.51
C ASP A 181 9.61 -4.93 -21.31
N CYS A 182 9.07 -6.15 -21.36
CA CYS A 182 9.58 -7.18 -22.25
C CYS A 182 9.45 -6.70 -23.71
N PRO A 183 10.38 -7.07 -24.62
CA PRO A 183 10.32 -6.61 -26.00
C PRO A 183 9.01 -7.05 -26.67
N SER A 184 8.43 -6.20 -27.54
CA SER A 184 7.18 -6.54 -28.25
C SER A 184 7.38 -7.62 -29.33
N ILE A 185 8.60 -7.68 -29.88
CA ILE A 185 9.06 -8.66 -30.86
C ILE A 185 10.27 -9.38 -30.27
N ASP A 186 10.24 -10.70 -30.29
CA ASP A 186 11.36 -11.54 -29.91
C ASP A 186 12.54 -11.32 -30.88
N GLN A 187 13.71 -10.99 -30.34
CA GLN A 187 14.88 -10.64 -31.14
C GLN A 187 15.48 -11.84 -31.89
N ASP A 188 15.27 -13.06 -31.37
CA ASP A 188 15.84 -14.27 -31.93
C ASP A 188 14.95 -14.83 -33.05
N THR A 189 13.62 -14.68 -32.91
CA THR A 189 12.66 -15.27 -33.85
C THR A 189 11.98 -14.26 -34.79
N GLY A 190 11.96 -12.98 -34.42
CA GLY A 190 11.22 -11.94 -35.16
C GLY A 190 9.69 -11.99 -35.00
N PHE A 191 9.16 -12.90 -34.17
CA PHE A 191 7.73 -13.01 -33.88
C PHE A 191 7.32 -12.17 -32.66
N ALA A 192 6.01 -11.99 -32.47
CA ALA A 192 5.49 -11.34 -31.27
C ALA A 192 5.97 -12.10 -30.02
N SER A 193 6.54 -11.37 -29.06
CA SER A 193 7.09 -11.99 -27.84
C SER A 193 5.98 -12.57 -26.97
N GLU A 194 6.11 -13.85 -26.60
CA GLU A 194 5.26 -14.51 -25.61
C GLU A 194 5.41 -13.91 -24.20
N ASP A 195 6.55 -13.26 -23.95
CA ASP A 195 6.89 -12.67 -22.66
C ASP A 195 6.35 -11.24 -22.53
N ARG A 196 5.83 -10.63 -23.61
CA ARG A 196 5.42 -9.21 -23.63
C ARG A 196 4.52 -8.82 -22.47
N CYS A 197 3.54 -9.68 -22.15
CA CYS A 197 2.57 -9.41 -21.10
C CYS A 197 3.03 -9.74 -19.68
N GLN A 198 4.25 -10.26 -19.52
CA GLN A 198 4.82 -10.58 -18.23
C GLN A 198 5.73 -9.44 -17.76
N LEU A 199 6.00 -9.41 -16.46
CA LEU A 199 7.04 -8.56 -15.89
C LEU A 199 8.41 -8.93 -16.48
N CYS A 200 9.15 -7.91 -16.92
CA CYS A 200 10.58 -8.01 -17.18
C CYS A 200 11.38 -7.16 -16.20
N CYS A 201 12.61 -7.60 -15.93
CA CYS A 201 13.58 -6.85 -15.17
C CYS A 201 14.86 -6.67 -16.00
N TYR A 202 15.58 -5.59 -15.76
CA TYR A 202 16.96 -5.43 -16.22
C TYR A 202 17.86 -5.05 -15.05
N ASP A 203 19.14 -5.35 -15.19
CA ASP A 203 20.19 -4.99 -14.24
C ASP A 203 20.80 -3.65 -14.64
N PHE A 204 20.66 -2.62 -13.79
CA PHE A 204 21.23 -1.30 -14.08
C PHE A 204 22.74 -1.20 -13.85
N ASN A 205 23.37 -2.18 -13.18
CA ASN A 205 24.83 -2.23 -13.05
C ASN A 205 25.52 -2.61 -14.36
N LEU A 206 24.80 -3.25 -15.28
CA LEU A 206 25.32 -3.54 -16.61
C LEU A 206 25.47 -2.24 -17.42
N LYS A 207 26.50 -2.19 -18.29
CA LYS A 207 26.66 -1.10 -19.26
C LYS A 207 25.41 -0.99 -20.14
N PRO A 208 24.97 0.23 -20.53
CA PRO A 208 23.77 0.42 -21.35
C PRO A 208 23.68 -0.48 -22.60
N THR A 209 24.80 -0.76 -23.26
CA THR A 209 24.88 -1.65 -24.44
C THR A 209 24.51 -3.11 -24.15
N ASN A 210 24.64 -3.55 -22.90
CA ASN A 210 24.39 -4.92 -22.45
C ASN A 210 23.12 -5.03 -21.60
N ARG A 211 22.45 -3.91 -21.29
CA ARG A 211 21.18 -3.93 -20.54
C ARG A 211 20.10 -4.53 -21.44
N ARG A 212 19.64 -5.73 -21.09
CA ARG A 212 18.53 -6.39 -21.75
C ARG A 212 17.43 -6.67 -20.74
N CYS A 213 16.21 -6.34 -21.12
CA CYS A 213 15.02 -6.73 -20.38
C CYS A 213 14.81 -8.23 -20.50
N GLN A 214 14.71 -8.90 -19.36
CA GLN A 214 14.58 -10.35 -19.29
C GLN A 214 13.36 -10.73 -18.45
N ASN A 215 12.65 -11.76 -18.88
CA ASN A 215 11.43 -12.23 -18.21
C ASN A 215 11.72 -12.53 -16.74
N ALA A 216 11.00 -11.85 -15.86
CA ALA A 216 11.21 -11.89 -14.42
C ALA A 216 10.82 -13.23 -13.80
N TYR A 217 9.75 -13.85 -14.30
CA TYR A 217 9.30 -15.15 -13.86
C TYR A 217 10.28 -16.25 -14.27
N ARG A 218 10.72 -16.27 -15.53
CA ARG A 218 11.64 -17.30 -16.06
C ARG A 218 13.02 -17.22 -15.41
N LYS A 219 13.62 -16.02 -15.40
CA LYS A 219 15.00 -15.79 -14.95
C LYS A 219 15.13 -15.67 -13.44
N TYR A 220 14.29 -14.87 -12.79
CA TYR A 220 14.44 -14.50 -11.38
C TYR A 220 13.42 -15.16 -10.45
N LYS A 221 12.46 -15.93 -10.99
CA LYS A 221 11.35 -16.56 -10.24
C LYS A 221 10.50 -15.55 -9.46
N ILE A 222 10.38 -14.32 -9.97
CA ILE A 222 9.53 -13.29 -9.38
C ILE A 222 8.07 -13.59 -9.74
N MET A 223 7.22 -13.67 -8.71
CA MET A 223 5.82 -14.09 -8.80
C MET A 223 4.91 -13.14 -7.99
N ASP A 224 3.61 -13.22 -8.27
CA ASP A 224 2.56 -12.67 -7.40
C ASP A 224 2.31 -13.57 -6.18
N MET A 225 1.41 -13.16 -5.28
CA MET A 225 0.99 -13.96 -4.12
C MET A 225 0.37 -15.33 -4.47
N PHE A 226 -0.08 -15.52 -5.72
CA PHE A 226 -0.65 -16.78 -6.22
C PHE A 226 0.36 -17.65 -6.96
N GLN A 227 1.66 -17.34 -6.85
CA GLN A 227 2.76 -18.05 -7.53
C GLN A 227 2.66 -18.03 -9.06
N LYS A 228 2.04 -17.00 -9.63
CA LYS A 228 1.92 -16.79 -11.07
C LYS A 228 2.87 -15.69 -11.54
N PRO A 229 3.20 -15.65 -12.85
CA PRO A 229 3.87 -14.48 -13.43
C PRO A 229 3.04 -13.22 -13.17
N ILE A 230 3.72 -12.12 -12.85
CA ILE A 230 3.06 -10.80 -12.72
C ILE A 230 2.68 -10.32 -14.12
N TRP A 231 1.38 -10.20 -14.39
CA TRP A 231 0.86 -9.77 -15.68
C TRP A 231 0.77 -8.25 -15.79
N ARG A 232 1.26 -7.69 -16.90
CA ARG A 232 1.22 -6.26 -17.25
C ARG A 232 -0.06 -5.93 -18.03
N VAL A 233 -1.20 -5.91 -17.35
CA VAL A 233 -2.51 -5.70 -18.01
C VAL A 233 -2.60 -4.29 -18.60
N GLY A 234 -2.98 -4.20 -19.88
CA GLY A 234 -3.07 -2.96 -20.64
C GLY A 234 -1.79 -2.58 -21.39
N LEU A 235 -0.68 -3.31 -21.19
CA LEU A 235 0.57 -3.05 -21.90
C LEU A 235 0.41 -3.28 -23.40
N GLU A 236 0.91 -2.36 -24.23
CA GLU A 236 0.83 -2.45 -25.68
C GLU A 236 1.61 -3.65 -26.21
N CYS A 237 1.08 -4.35 -27.21
CA CYS A 237 1.73 -5.46 -27.88
C CYS A 237 2.00 -5.11 -29.35
N ALA A 238 2.75 -5.98 -30.03
CA ALA A 238 2.91 -5.89 -31.48
C ALA A 238 1.54 -5.90 -32.20
N GLY A 239 1.41 -5.09 -33.25
CA GLY A 239 0.21 -5.00 -34.08
C GLY A 239 -0.98 -4.26 -33.44
N GLY A 240 -0.74 -3.34 -32.49
CA GLY A 240 -1.79 -2.51 -31.88
C GLY A 240 -2.72 -3.26 -30.91
N LYS A 241 -2.31 -4.45 -30.47
CA LYS A 241 -2.99 -5.22 -29.42
C LYS A 241 -2.55 -4.73 -28.04
N VAL A 242 -3.23 -5.16 -26.98
CA VAL A 242 -2.79 -4.94 -25.60
C VAL A 242 -2.96 -6.21 -24.77
N CYS A 243 -2.19 -6.30 -23.70
CA CYS A 243 -2.23 -7.41 -22.76
C CYS A 243 -3.54 -7.42 -21.95
N ASN A 244 -4.25 -8.53 -21.97
CA ASN A 244 -5.43 -8.73 -21.11
C ASN A 244 -5.06 -9.38 -19.77
N LYS A 245 -6.05 -9.58 -18.90
CA LYS A 245 -5.88 -10.19 -17.56
C LYS A 245 -5.37 -11.64 -17.55
N TYR A 246 -5.32 -12.30 -18.70
CA TYR A 246 -4.83 -13.66 -18.86
C TYR A 246 -3.41 -13.72 -19.43
N GLY A 247 -2.75 -12.57 -19.61
CA GLY A 247 -1.40 -12.52 -20.17
C GLY A 247 -1.35 -12.67 -21.69
N VAL A 248 -2.47 -12.45 -22.39
CA VAL A 248 -2.56 -12.60 -23.84
C VAL A 248 -2.69 -11.25 -24.52
N CYS A 249 -1.92 -11.03 -25.58
CA CYS A 249 -2.06 -9.87 -26.46
C CYS A 249 -3.32 -9.99 -27.32
N SER A 250 -4.33 -9.16 -27.05
CA SER A 250 -5.60 -9.12 -27.78
C SER A 250 -5.96 -7.72 -28.23
N SER A 251 -6.69 -7.58 -29.34
CA SER A 251 -7.16 -6.27 -29.80
C SER A 251 -8.23 -5.72 -28.86
N SER A 252 -7.95 -4.59 -28.21
CA SER A 252 -8.89 -3.96 -27.26
C SER A 252 -9.96 -3.07 -27.89
N HIS A 253 -10.06 -3.05 -29.23
CA HIS A 253 -10.82 -2.02 -29.96
C HIS A 253 -12.20 -2.44 -30.49
N ILE A 254 -12.77 -3.59 -30.10
CA ILE A 254 -14.06 -4.06 -30.67
C ILE A 254 -15.26 -3.93 -29.72
N SER A 255 -15.08 -3.56 -28.45
CA SER A 255 -16.20 -3.61 -27.48
C SER A 255 -17.10 -2.36 -27.40
N PHE A 256 -16.72 -1.21 -27.98
CA PHE A 256 -17.56 0.01 -27.86
C PHE A 256 -18.45 0.31 -29.07
N LEU A 257 -18.02 -0.08 -30.28
CA LEU A 257 -18.80 0.19 -31.50
C LEU A 257 -19.79 -0.93 -31.83
N VAL A 258 -19.53 -2.17 -31.43
CA VAL A 258 -20.43 -3.30 -31.71
C VAL A 258 -21.82 -3.15 -31.06
N PRO A 259 -21.99 -2.73 -29.79
CA PRO A 259 -23.34 -2.49 -29.26
C PRO A 259 -24.01 -1.30 -29.95
N PHE A 260 -23.26 -0.26 -30.31
CA PHE A 260 -23.80 0.90 -31.02
C PHE A 260 -24.34 0.54 -32.41
N PHE A 261 -23.57 -0.20 -33.21
CA PHE A 261 -24.03 -0.67 -34.52
C PHE A 261 -25.16 -1.69 -34.41
N SER A 262 -25.15 -2.55 -33.39
CA SER A 262 -26.24 -3.50 -33.15
C SER A 262 -27.56 -2.79 -32.81
N VAL A 263 -27.51 -1.75 -31.97
CA VAL A 263 -28.69 -0.93 -31.64
C VAL A 263 -29.20 -0.16 -32.85
N ILE A 264 -28.31 0.42 -33.67
CA ILE A 264 -28.70 1.12 -34.91
C ILE A 264 -29.32 0.14 -35.91
N LEU A 265 -28.74 -1.05 -36.09
CA LEU A 265 -29.23 -2.05 -37.05
C LEU A 265 -30.61 -2.61 -36.62
N VAL A 266 -30.80 -2.91 -35.33
CA VAL A 266 -32.10 -3.34 -34.78
C VAL A 266 -33.15 -2.22 -34.92
N SER A 267 -32.75 -0.96 -34.70
CA SER A 267 -33.65 0.18 -34.88
C SER A 267 -34.06 0.36 -36.35
N LEU A 268 -33.13 0.20 -37.31
CA LEU A 268 -33.43 0.30 -38.73
C LEU A 268 -34.33 -0.85 -39.23
N ILE A 269 -34.13 -2.08 -38.75
CA ILE A 269 -34.99 -3.22 -39.09
C ILE A 269 -36.39 -3.08 -38.48
N SER A 270 -36.53 -2.41 -37.33
CA SER A 270 -37.84 -2.19 -36.69
C SER A 270 -38.66 -1.06 -37.32
N PHE A 271 -38.08 -0.29 -38.25
CA PHE A 271 -38.72 0.84 -38.94
C PHE A 271 -39.09 0.54 -40.41
N ILE A 272 -38.83 -0.68 -40.89
CA ILE A 272 -39.26 -1.22 -42.20
C ILE A 272 -40.40 -2.20 -41.96
#